data_AF-A0AB37TWM7-F1
#
_entry.id   AF-A0AB37TWM7-F1
#
_cell.length_a   1.000
_cell.length_b   1.000
_cell.length_c   1.000
_cell.angle_alpha   90.00
_cell.angle_beta   90.00
_cell.angle_gamma   90.00
#
_symmetry.space_group_name_H-M   'P 1'
#
loop_
_entity.id
_entity.type
_entity.pdbx_description
1 polymer ?
#
loop_
_entity_poly.entity_id
_entity_poly.type
_entity_poly.pdbx_seq_one_letter_code
_entity_poly.pdbx_strand_id
1 'polypeptide(L)'
;MKRNRAGVTENISVSMPSELVSELRSRTGRRGLSGYITEAVRHQLAMDGLAEIVASHEEEHGALTEQEVEAARRELFGDENTEQGAA
;
A
#
# COMPACT_ATOMS: atom_id res chain seq x y z
N MET A 1 8.63 -14.93 18.97
CA MET A 1 7.34 -15.52 18.53
C MET A 1 7.33 -15.58 17.00
N LYS A 2 7.32 -16.77 16.40
CA LYS A 2 7.25 -16.91 14.94
C LYS A 2 5.80 -16.63 14.51
N ARG A 3 5.55 -15.46 13.90
CA ARG A 3 4.27 -15.17 13.23
C ARG A 3 4.20 -16.01 11.96
N ASN A 4 3.83 -17.28 12.08
CA ASN A 4 3.46 -18.09 10.94
C ASN A 4 1.97 -17.87 10.66
N ARG A 5 1.66 -16.93 9.77
CA ARG A 5 0.37 -16.90 9.06
C ARG A 5 0.58 -17.17 7.58
N ALA A 6 1.47 -18.11 7.23
CA ALA A 6 1.38 -18.71 5.92
C ALA A 6 0.16 -19.65 5.97
N GLY A 7 -1.01 -19.13 5.62
CA GLY A 7 -2.18 -19.95 5.35
C GLY A 7 -1.90 -20.96 4.23
N VAL A 8 -2.86 -21.83 3.96
CA VAL A 8 -2.79 -22.76 2.83
C VAL A 8 -2.59 -21.95 1.54
N THR A 9 -1.59 -22.31 0.75
CA THR A 9 -1.34 -21.69 -0.55
C THR A 9 -2.12 -22.44 -1.63
N GLU A 10 -2.88 -21.70 -2.42
CA GLU A 10 -3.58 -22.23 -3.60
C GLU A 10 -2.87 -21.78 -4.88
N ASN A 11 -2.72 -22.70 -5.83
CA ASN A 11 -2.15 -22.37 -7.13
C ASN A 11 -3.25 -21.90 -8.08
N ILE A 12 -3.17 -20.64 -8.48
CA ILE A 12 -4.06 -20.04 -9.48
C ILE A 12 -3.29 -19.75 -10.77
N SER A 13 -3.93 -19.91 -11.92
CA SER A 13 -3.37 -19.54 -13.23
C SER A 13 -3.96 -18.21 -13.67
N VAL A 14 -3.11 -17.24 -14.00
CA VAL A 14 -3.51 -15.89 -14.44
C VAL A 14 -2.76 -15.55 -15.72
N SER A 15 -3.50 -15.03 -16.71
CA SER A 15 -2.92 -14.50 -17.95
C SER A 15 -2.46 -13.06 -17.73
N MET A 16 -1.27 -12.72 -18.22
CA MET A 16 -0.68 -11.39 -18.12
C MET A 16 0.04 -11.03 -19.43
N PRO A 17 0.19 -9.73 -19.76
CA PRO A 17 1.03 -9.30 -20.88
C PRO A 17 2.45 -9.87 -20.76
N SER A 18 2.98 -10.41 -21.85
CA SER A 18 4.30 -11.05 -21.87
C SER A 18 5.43 -10.10 -21.48
N GLU A 19 5.32 -8.83 -21.88
CA GLU A 19 6.26 -7.77 -21.52
C GLU A 19 6.33 -7.56 -20.00
N LEU A 20 5.16 -7.49 -19.34
CA LEU A 20 5.07 -7.36 -17.88
C LEU A 20 5.66 -8.59 -17.17
N VAL A 21 5.40 -9.80 -17.67
CA VAL A 21 6.01 -11.02 -17.12
C VAL A 21 7.54 -10.99 -17.25
N SER A 22 8.06 -10.49 -18.38
CA SER A 22 9.49 -10.33 -18.60
C SER A 22 10.11 -9.34 -17.62
N GLU A 23 9.48 -8.18 -17.44
CA GLU A 23 9.90 -7.15 -16.49
C GLU A 23 9.92 -7.67 -15.05
N LEU A 24 8.83 -8.32 -14.62
CA LEU A 24 8.75 -8.90 -13.29
C LEU A 24 9.82 -9.96 -13.05
N ARG A 25 10.09 -10.82 -14.03
CA ARG A 25 11.16 -11.82 -13.94
C ARG A 25 12.55 -11.20 -13.93
N SER A 26 12.77 -10.11 -14.67
CA SER A 26 14.02 -9.35 -14.66
C SER A 26 14.29 -8.77 -13.27
N ARG A 27 13.27 -8.21 -12.62
CA ARG A 27 13.37 -7.62 -11.27
C ARG A 27 13.50 -8.67 -10.16
N THR A 28 12.78 -9.78 -10.24
CA THR A 28 12.60 -10.72 -9.12
C THR A 28 13.37 -12.04 -9.28
N GLY A 29 13.94 -12.29 -10.48
CA GLY A 29 14.54 -13.57 -10.83
C GLY A 29 13.54 -14.73 -10.91
N ARG A 30 14.04 -15.95 -11.13
CA ARG A 30 13.20 -17.15 -11.34
C ARG A 30 12.33 -17.55 -10.14
N ARG A 31 12.75 -17.23 -8.92
CA ARG A 31 12.08 -17.68 -7.67
C ARG A 31 11.40 -16.56 -6.89
N GLY A 32 11.67 -15.29 -7.20
CA GLY A 32 11.10 -14.16 -6.46
C GLY A 32 9.73 -13.70 -6.94
N LEU A 33 9.29 -14.15 -8.13
CA LEU A 33 8.06 -13.67 -8.77
C LEU A 33 6.81 -13.86 -7.89
N SER A 34 6.62 -15.05 -7.31
CA SER A 34 5.45 -15.36 -6.48
C SER A 34 5.39 -14.50 -5.22
N GLY A 35 6.52 -14.29 -4.54
CA GLY A 35 6.59 -13.42 -3.36
C GLY A 35 6.30 -11.97 -3.72
N TYR A 36 6.89 -11.47 -4.81
CA TYR A 36 6.64 -10.12 -5.29
C TYR A 36 5.16 -9.88 -5.60
N ILE A 37 4.52 -10.79 -6.35
CA ILE A 37 3.10 -10.68 -6.69
C ILE A 37 2.24 -10.78 -5.43
N THR A 38 2.58 -11.67 -4.49
CA THR A 38 1.83 -11.82 -3.24
C THR A 38 1.83 -10.52 -2.43
N GLU A 39 2.98 -9.87 -2.27
CA GLU A 39 3.05 -8.61 -1.55
C GLU A 39 2.38 -7.45 -2.31
N ALA A 40 2.49 -7.41 -3.64
CA ALA A 40 1.77 -6.43 -4.46
C ALA A 40 0.25 -6.57 -4.33
N VAL A 41 -0.28 -7.80 -4.40
CA VAL A 41 -1.72 -8.08 -4.24
C VAL A 41 -2.20 -7.77 -2.83
N ARG A 42 -1.42 -8.13 -1.79
CA ARG A 42 -1.74 -7.75 -0.40
C ARG A 42 -1.81 -6.25 -0.22
N HIS A 43 -0.85 -5.52 -0.78
CA HIS A 43 -0.84 -4.07 -0.71
C HIS A 43 -2.05 -3.47 -1.42
N GLN A 44 -2.37 -3.95 -2.63
CA GLN A 44 -3.54 -3.47 -3.37
C GLN A 44 -4.84 -3.68 -2.59
N LEU A 45 -5.07 -4.90 -2.06
CA LEU A 45 -6.27 -5.18 -1.27
C LEU A 45 -6.37 -4.31 -0.01
N ALA A 46 -5.24 -3.99 0.63
CA ALA A 46 -5.22 -3.09 1.78
C ALA A 46 -5.58 -1.65 1.38
N MET A 47 -5.08 -1.18 0.24
CA MET A 47 -5.39 0.15 -0.29
C MET A 47 -6.85 0.25 -0.75
N ASP A 48 -7.38 -0.79 -1.38
CA ASP A 48 -8.80 -0.85 -1.78
C ASP A 48 -9.71 -0.75 -0.55
N GLY A 49 -9.43 -1.52 0.52
CA GLY A 49 -10.17 -1.42 1.77
C GLY A 49 -10.02 -0.07 2.48
N LEU A 50 -8.85 0.57 2.39
CA LEU A 50 -8.67 1.93 2.91
C LEU A 50 -9.52 2.95 2.14
N ALA A 51 -9.58 2.83 0.81
CA ALA A 51 -10.41 3.69 -0.02
C ALA A 51 -11.90 3.54 0.33
N GLU A 52 -12.37 2.31 0.59
CA GLU A 52 -13.75 2.06 1.05
C GLU A 52 -14.04 2.75 2.38
N ILE A 53 -13.12 2.68 3.35
CA ILE A 53 -13.27 3.35 4.66
C ILE A 53 -13.35 4.87 4.49
N VAL A 54 -12.44 5.44 3.68
CA VAL A 54 -12.42 6.88 3.41
C VAL A 54 -13.72 7.32 2.73
N ALA A 55 -14.18 6.60 1.71
CA ALA A 55 -15.43 6.90 1.01
C ALA A 55 -16.63 6.89 1.97
N SER A 56 -16.74 5.88 2.84
CA SER A 56 -17.81 5.82 3.85
C SER A 56 -17.78 7.01 4.81
N HIS A 57 -16.59 7.46 5.23
CA HIS A 57 -16.45 8.63 6.09
C HIS A 57 -16.85 9.94 5.38
N GLU A 58 -16.45 10.09 4.11
CA GLU A 58 -16.80 11.28 3.31
C GLU A 58 -18.30 11.34 2.98
N GLU A 59 -18.97 10.19 2.81
CA GLU A 59 -20.42 10.15 2.64
C GLU A 59 -21.17 10.66 3.88
N GLU A 60 -20.68 10.35 5.08
CA GLU A 60 -21.30 10.76 6.34
C GLU A 60 -20.97 12.19 6.76
N HIS A 61 -19.74 12.64 6.52
CA HIS A 61 -19.21 13.91 7.06
C HIS A 61 -18.85 14.95 6.00
N GLY A 62 -18.84 14.58 4.73
CA GLY A 62 -18.27 15.38 3.65
C GLY A 62 -16.75 15.18 3.51
N ALA A 63 -16.22 15.57 2.35
CA ALA A 63 -14.79 15.53 2.09
C ALA A 63 -14.04 16.55 2.97
N LEU A 64 -12.87 16.15 3.47
CA LEU A 64 -11.99 17.05 4.22
C LEU A 64 -11.38 18.09 3.28
N THR A 65 -11.35 19.35 3.72
CA THR A 65 -10.62 20.41 3.03
C THR A 65 -9.13 20.31 3.29
N GLU A 66 -8.31 20.81 2.37
CA GLU A 66 -6.85 20.86 2.55
C GLU A 66 -6.46 21.60 3.86
N GLN A 67 -7.23 22.62 4.23
CA GLN A 67 -7.00 23.40 5.45
C GLN A 67 -7.22 22.57 6.71
N GLU A 68 -8.26 21.73 6.74
CA GLU A 68 -8.54 20.81 7.84
C GLU A 68 -7.47 19.71 7.92
N VAL A 69 -7.04 19.17 6.78
CA VAL A 69 -5.97 18.17 6.73
C VAL A 69 -4.65 18.75 7.24
N GLU A 70 -4.29 19.95 6.82
CA GLU A 70 -3.07 20.63 7.27
C GLU A 70 -3.13 20.99 8.76
N ALA A 71 -4.30 21.40 9.27
CA ALA A 71 -4.49 21.62 10.70
C ALA A 71 -4.29 20.33 11.50
N ALA A 72 -4.89 19.22 11.06
CA ALA A 72 -4.73 17.91 11.70
C ALA A 72 -3.28 17.39 11.62
N ARG A 73 -2.58 17.60 10.50
CA ARG A 73 -1.15 17.23 10.35
C ARG A 73 -0.28 17.96 11.37
N ARG A 74 -0.46 19.28 11.52
CA ARG A 74 0.27 20.08 12.53
C ARG A 74 -0.03 19.61 13.95
N GLU A 75 -1.27 19.26 14.25
CA GLU A 75 -1.67 18.75 15.56
C GLU A 75 -1.06 17.37 15.87
N LEU A 76 -1.09 16.45 14.90
CA LEU A 76 -0.65 15.06 15.10
C LEU A 76 0.87 14.87 15.08
N PHE A 77 1.57 15.60 14.20
CA PHE A 77 3.00 15.40 13.96
C PHE A 77 3.87 16.59 14.39
N GLY A 78 3.28 17.71 14.81
CA GLY A 78 4.03 18.94 15.07
C GLY A 78 4.64 19.55 13.80
N ASP A 79 5.25 20.73 13.93
CA ASP A 79 6.02 21.37 12.85
C ASP A 79 7.43 20.74 12.72
N GLU A 80 7.54 19.44 12.47
CA GLU A 80 8.83 18.72 12.31
C GLU A 80 9.52 18.97 10.95
N ASN A 81 9.37 20.17 10.37
CA ASN A 81 10.17 20.65 9.24
C ASN A 81 11.23 21.70 9.64
N THR A 82 11.45 21.94 10.93
CA THR A 82 12.36 23.02 11.39
C THR A 82 13.80 22.56 11.69
N GLU A 83 14.10 21.25 11.80
CA GLU A 83 15.42 20.78 12.27
C GLU A 83 16.03 19.63 11.44
N GLN A 84 15.99 19.69 10.11
CA GLN A 84 16.85 18.84 9.26
C GLN A 84 17.47 19.67 8.12
N GLY A 85 18.23 20.70 8.50
CA GLY A 85 18.92 21.60 7.55
C GLY A 85 20.08 22.39 8.16
N ALA A 86 20.63 21.95 9.30
CA ALA A 86 21.80 22.58 9.93
C ALA A 86 22.73 21.52 10.55
N ALA A 87 23.56 20.90 9.70
CA ALA A 87 24.88 20.35 10.07
C ALA A 87 25.69 20.09 8.79
#